data_AF-A0A1G2VWQ6-F1
#
_entry.id   AF-A0A1G2VWQ6-F1
#
_cell.length_a   1.000
_cell.length_b   1.000
_cell.length_c   1.000
_cell.angle_alpha   90.00
_cell.angle_beta   90.00
_cell.angle_gamma   90.00
#
_symmetry.space_group_name_H-M   'P 1'
#
loop_
_entity.id
_entity.type
_entity.pdbx_description
1 polymer ?
#
loop_
_entity_poly.entity_id
_entity_poly.type
_entity_poly.pdbx_seq_one_letter_code
_entity_poly.pdbx_strand_id
1 'polypeptide(L)'
;MDEPDVVILPIDGTLDLHTFLPREVGTLIPDYLEECRKRRILQVRIIHGKGQGILQRRVHSILKRLPYVGSFRLADESGGGWGATLVRLLPGTTE
;
A
#
# COMPACT_ATOMS: atom_id res chain seq x y z
N MET A 1 7.86 9.08 -27.93
CA MET A 1 8.20 9.59 -26.59
C MET A 1 6.93 9.47 -25.79
N ASP A 2 6.77 8.38 -25.04
CA ASP A 2 5.69 8.28 -24.07
C ASP A 2 6.11 9.14 -22.88
N GLU A 3 5.50 10.32 -22.76
CA GLU A 3 5.62 11.12 -21.54
C GLU A 3 5.09 10.29 -20.38
N PRO A 4 5.78 10.22 -19.23
CA PRO A 4 5.28 9.44 -18.09
C PRO A 4 3.94 10.05 -17.66
N ASP A 5 2.87 9.25 -17.71
CA ASP A 5 1.56 9.63 -17.16
C ASP A 5 1.75 10.00 -15.69
N VAL A 6 1.67 11.30 -15.39
CA VAL A 6 1.73 11.81 -14.02
C VAL A 6 0.39 11.48 -13.35
N VAL A 7 0.33 10.33 -12.69
CA VAL A 7 -0.86 9.92 -11.93
C VAL A 7 -0.88 10.66 -10.59
N ILE A 8 -1.83 11.58 -10.41
CA ILE A 8 -2.09 12.20 -9.11
C ILE A 8 -2.88 11.21 -8.26
N LEU A 9 -2.21 10.62 -7.27
CA LEU A 9 -2.82 9.68 -6.33
C LEU A 9 -3.37 10.40 -5.09
N PRO A 10 -4.65 10.21 -4.75
CA PRO A 10 -5.18 10.68 -3.48
C PRO A 10 -4.51 9.92 -2.33
N ILE A 11 -3.94 10.66 -1.38
CA ILE A 11 -3.38 10.10 -0.15
C ILE A 11 -4.47 10.14 0.92
N ASP A 12 -5.43 9.21 0.81
CA ASP A 12 -6.59 9.05 1.69
C ASP A 12 -6.53 7.76 2.53
N GLY A 13 -5.44 6.98 2.40
CA GLY A 13 -5.25 5.71 3.06
C GLY A 13 -5.78 4.50 2.28
N THR A 14 -6.25 4.66 1.04
CA THR A 14 -6.52 3.53 0.14
C THR A 14 -5.60 3.57 -1.09
N LEU A 15 -4.84 2.50 -1.28
CA LEU A 15 -4.01 2.30 -2.47
C LEU A 15 -4.56 1.11 -3.28
N ASP A 16 -5.11 1.37 -4.46
CA ASP A 16 -5.54 0.32 -5.40
C ASP A 16 -4.42 0.02 -6.41
N LEU A 17 -3.94 -1.23 -6.41
CA LEU A 17 -2.87 -1.67 -7.29
C LEU A 17 -3.35 -2.17 -8.66
N HIS A 18 -4.67 -2.28 -8.90
CA HIS A 18 -5.18 -2.76 -10.20
C HIS A 18 -4.87 -1.81 -11.36
N THR A 19 -4.66 -0.52 -11.06
CA THR A 19 -4.34 0.51 -12.05
C THR A 19 -2.85 0.66 -12.32
N PHE A 20 -2.00 -0.14 -11.66
CA PHE A 20 -0.54 -0.02 -11.73
C PHE A 20 0.10 -1.26 -12.30
N LEU A 21 1.22 -1.05 -12.99
CA LEU A 21 1.98 -2.15 -13.56
C LEU A 21 2.73 -2.86 -12.43
N PRO A 22 2.87 -4.21 -12.51
CA PRO A 22 3.55 -4.96 -11.46
C PRO A 22 4.96 -4.43 -11.15
N ARG A 23 5.69 -3.90 -12.13
CA ARG A 23 7.04 -3.35 -11.92
C ARG A 23 7.05 -2.13 -10.97
N GLU A 24 5.99 -1.33 -10.96
CA GLU A 24 5.88 -0.07 -10.21
C GLU A 24 5.56 -0.29 -8.73
N VAL A 25 4.92 -1.42 -8.40
CA VAL A 25 4.50 -1.78 -7.04
C VAL A 25 5.64 -1.70 -6.01
N GLY A 26 6.88 -1.96 -6.44
CA GLY A 26 8.06 -1.93 -5.57
C GLY A 26 8.39 -0.55 -5.01
N THR A 27 8.20 0.50 -5.81
CA THR A 27 8.46 1.89 -5.42
C THR A 27 7.17 2.57 -4.92
N LEU A 28 6.05 2.26 -5.56
CA LEU A 28 4.75 2.85 -5.25
C LEU A 28 4.30 2.63 -3.80
N ILE A 29 4.47 1.41 -3.26
CA ILE A 29 4.02 1.10 -1.89
C ILE A 29 4.81 1.91 -0.85
N PRO A 30 6.15 1.90 -0.83
CA PRO A 30 6.92 2.74 0.09
C PRO A 30 6.56 4.23 0.00
N ASP A 31 6.48 4.78 -1.21
CA ASP A 31 6.22 6.20 -1.42
C ASP A 31 4.83 6.59 -0.90
N TYR A 32 3.81 5.80 -1.22
CA TYR A 32 2.44 6.03 -0.75
C TYR A 32 2.33 5.94 0.78
N LEU A 33 2.98 4.95 1.40
CA LEU A 33 2.95 4.77 2.86
C LEU A 33 3.68 5.90 3.60
N GLU A 34 4.79 6.39 3.04
CA GLU A 34 5.50 7.54 3.59
C GLU A 34 4.64 8.81 3.54
N GLU A 35 3.97 9.06 2.41
CA GLU A 35 3.04 10.18 2.28
C GLU A 35 1.84 10.06 3.24
N CYS A 36 1.28 8.87 3.40
CA CYS A 36 0.26 8.60 4.41
C CYS A 36 0.77 8.92 5.82
N ARG A 37 1.99 8.47 6.14
CA ARG A 37 2.62 8.67 7.45
C ARG A 37 2.81 10.16 7.76
N LYS A 38 3.31 10.95 6.80
CA LYS A 38 3.46 12.42 6.92
C LYS A 38 2.12 13.10 7.21
N ARG A 39 1.04 12.63 6.59
CA ARG A 39 -0.34 13.14 6.78
C ARG A 39 -1.06 12.57 8.01
N ARG A 40 -0.38 11.78 8.86
CA ARG A 40 -0.96 11.06 10.01
C ARG A 40 -2.09 10.09 9.64
N ILE A 41 -2.12 9.62 8.40
CA ILE A 41 -2.99 8.54 7.95
C ILE A 41 -2.27 7.23 8.29
N LEU A 42 -2.49 6.74 9.50
CA LEU A 42 -1.75 5.59 10.04
C LEU A 42 -2.41 4.24 9.76
N GLN A 43 -3.61 4.25 9.19
CA GLN A 43 -4.30 3.05 8.73
C GLN A 43 -4.42 3.13 7.21
N VAL A 44 -3.81 2.16 6.52
CA VAL A 44 -3.78 2.10 5.07
C VAL A 44 -4.34 0.77 4.59
N ARG A 45 -5.16 0.79 3.55
CA ARG A 45 -5.68 -0.37 2.85
C ARG A 45 -5.04 -0.47 1.47
N ILE A 46 -4.30 -1.54 1.23
CA ILE A 46 -3.70 -1.85 -0.07
C ILE A 46 -4.56 -2.91 -0.75
N ILE A 47 -5.23 -2.53 -1.84
CA ILE A 47 -6.07 -3.42 -2.65
C ILE A 47 -5.19 -4.02 -3.74
N HIS A 48 -5.03 -5.34 -3.72
CA HIS A 48 -4.20 -6.08 -4.69
C HIS A 48 -4.98 -7.15 -5.46
N GLY A 49 -6.30 -7.21 -5.23
CA GLY A 49 -7.17 -8.23 -5.82
C GLY A 49 -6.93 -9.62 -5.25
N LYS A 50 -7.83 -10.53 -5.63
CA LYS A 50 -7.85 -11.92 -5.16
C LYS A 50 -6.84 -12.76 -5.95
N GLY A 51 -7.02 -12.97 -7.27
CA GLY A 51 -6.00 -13.59 -8.13
C GLY A 51 -5.37 -14.89 -7.58
N GLN A 52 -4.11 -15.17 -7.92
CA GLN A 52 -3.35 -16.33 -7.41
C GLN A 52 -2.48 -16.00 -6.17
N GLY A 53 -2.70 -14.86 -5.52
CA GLY A 53 -1.90 -14.42 -4.37
C GLY A 53 -0.46 -13.98 -4.70
N ILE A 54 -0.09 -13.83 -5.97
CA ILE A 54 1.24 -13.34 -6.37
C ILE A 54 1.45 -11.90 -5.90
N LEU A 55 0.50 -11.01 -6.18
CA LEU A 55 0.61 -9.60 -5.80
C LEU A 55 0.51 -9.43 -4.28
N GLN A 56 -0.37 -10.17 -3.61
CA GLN A 56 -0.42 -10.25 -2.15
C GLN A 56 0.94 -10.60 -1.53
N ARG A 57 1.60 -11.67 -1.99
CA ARG A 57 2.94 -12.07 -1.48
C ARG A 57 3.98 -10.98 -1.70
N ARG A 58 3.92 -10.29 -2.84
CA ARG A 58 4.82 -9.16 -3.12
C ARG A 58 4.57 -7.99 -2.19
N VAL A 59 3.31 -7.59 -1.97
CA VAL A 59 2.92 -6.57 -1.00
C VAL A 59 3.47 -6.92 0.38
N HIS A 60 3.20 -8.14 0.87
CA HIS A 60 3.67 -8.58 2.18
C HIS A 60 5.21 -8.61 2.26
N SER A 61 5.91 -8.99 1.19
CA SER A 61 7.37 -8.97 1.16
C SER A 61 7.94 -7.55 1.24
N ILE A 62 7.28 -6.56 0.64
CA ILE A 62 7.67 -5.15 0.73
C ILE A 62 7.41 -4.65 2.15
N LEU A 63 6.21 -4.85 2.67
CA LEU A 63 5.80 -4.38 4.01
C LEU A 63 6.72 -4.88 5.13
N LYS A 64 7.18 -6.14 5.06
CA LYS A 64 8.13 -6.72 6.02
C LYS A 64 9.48 -6.01 6.10
N ARG A 65 9.86 -5.25 5.07
CA ARG A 65 11.16 -4.54 4.99
C ARG A 65 11.05 -3.09 5.42
N LEU A 66 9.85 -2.56 5.63
CA LEU A 66 9.62 -1.17 5.98
C LEU A 66 9.60 -1.01 7.51
N PRO A 67 10.59 -0.34 8.12
CA PRO A 67 10.72 -0.27 9.58
C PRO A 67 9.60 0.53 10.26
N TYR A 68 8.87 1.35 9.49
CA TYR A 68 7.75 2.16 9.96
C TYR A 68 6.39 1.46 9.80
N VAL A 69 6.35 0.22 9.32
CA VAL A 69 5.14 -0.61 9.33
C VAL A 69 5.06 -1.32 10.68
N GLY A 70 4.07 -0.94 11.50
CA GLY A 70 3.87 -1.54 12.82
C GLY A 70 3.20 -2.91 12.74
N SER A 71 2.19 -3.07 11.89
CA SER A 71 1.56 -4.36 11.62
C SER A 71 0.84 -4.38 10.28
N PHE A 72 0.58 -5.57 9.74
CA PHE A 72 -0.31 -5.74 8.60
C PHE A 72 -1.03 -7.09 8.67
N ARG A 73 -2.22 -7.14 8.08
CA ARG A 73 -3.05 -8.36 7.98
C ARG A 73 -3.90 -8.32 6.72
N LEU A 74 -4.42 -9.46 6.29
CA LEU A 74 -5.48 -9.47 5.30
C LEU A 74 -6.74 -8.81 5.87
N ALA A 75 -7.51 -8.16 5.00
CA ALA A 75 -8.81 -7.63 5.39
C ALA A 75 -9.80 -8.76 5.69
N ASP A 76 -10.79 -8.48 6.54
CA ASP A 76 -11.98 -9.31 6.73
C ASP A 76 -12.93 -9.16 5.53
N GLU A 77 -14.00 -9.97 5.49
CA GLU A 77 -14.92 -10.00 4.35
C GLU A 77 -15.52 -8.63 4.02
N SER A 78 -15.76 -7.77 5.03
CA SER A 78 -16.27 -6.41 4.87
C SER A 78 -15.24 -5.42 4.31
N GLY A 79 -13.94 -5.66 4.53
CA GLY A 79 -12.84 -4.81 4.05
C GLY A 79 -12.25 -5.21 2.69
N GLY A 80 -12.83 -6.19 1.98
CA GLY A 80 -12.32 -6.74 0.71
C GLY A 80 -11.77 -8.17 0.82
N GLY A 81 -11.85 -8.77 2.01
CA GLY A 81 -11.35 -10.11 2.31
C GLY A 81 -9.86 -10.26 2.02
N TRP A 82 -9.47 -11.44 1.54
CA TRP A 82 -8.09 -11.72 1.12
C TRP A 82 -7.63 -10.92 -0.13
N GLY A 83 -8.48 -10.08 -0.72
CA GLY A 83 -8.12 -9.20 -1.84
C GLY A 83 -7.46 -7.88 -1.43
N ALA A 84 -7.36 -7.62 -0.12
CA ALA A 84 -6.71 -6.43 0.41
C ALA A 84 -5.86 -6.74 1.64
N THR A 85 -4.83 -5.92 1.84
CA THR A 85 -3.99 -5.93 3.04
C THR A 85 -4.20 -4.63 3.80
N LEU A 86 -4.60 -4.75 5.07
CA LEU A 86 -4.68 -3.65 6.03
C LEU A 86 -3.32 -3.46 6.68
N VAL A 87 -2.82 -2.24 6.68
CA VAL A 87 -1.50 -1.84 7.19
C VAL A 87 -1.70 -0.80 8.28
N ARG A 88 -1.03 -0.99 9.41
CA ARG A 88 -0.90 0.01 10.47
C ARG A 88 0.52 0.57 10.46
N LEU A 89 0.64 1.87 10.28
CA LEU A 89 1.91 2.59 10.32
C LEU A 89 2.24 3.06 11.73
N LEU A 90 3.53 3.12 12.04
CA LEU A 90 4.03 3.83 13.20
C LEU A 90 4.01 5.34 12.89
N PRO A 91 3.60 6.20 13.83
CA PRO A 91 3.70 7.64 13.65
C PRO A 91 5.16 8.03 13.40
N GLY A 92 5.39 8.98 12.49
CA GLY A 92 6.68 9.66 12.43
C GLY A 92 6.94 10.36 13.75
N THR A 93 8.20 10.36 14.20
CA THR A 93 8.65 11.24 15.28
C THR A 93 8.33 12.66 14.83
N THR A 94 7.46 13.34 15.57
CA THR A 94 7.23 14.77 15.35
C THR A 94 8.52 15.48 15.73
N GLU A 95 9.18 16.14 14.78
CA GLU A 95 10.03 17.29 15.12
C GLU A 95 9.15 18.50 15.40
#